data_AF-A0A2U1KNG9-F1
#
_entry.id   AF-A0A2U1KNG9-F1
#
_cell.length_a   1.000
_cell.length_b   1.000
_cell.length_c   1.000
_cell.angle_alpha   90.00
_cell.angle_beta   90.00
_cell.angle_gamma   90.00
#
_symmetry.space_group_name_H-M   'P 1'
#
loop_
_entity.id
_entity.type
_entity.pdbx_description
1 polymer ?
#
loop_
_entity_poly.entity_id
_entity_poly.type
_entity_poly.pdbx_seq_one_letter_code
_entity_poly.pdbx_strand_id
1 'polypeptide(L)'
;MAKNSVAFFAFLLLLFIVAISEIATVKGELCEKASKTWSGNCGNTRHCDDQCKSWEGAAHGACHVRGGKHMCFCYFNCSKAAKLAQDKLKAKELAKDKIEAEKVPHLEVPAPPHF
;
A
#
# COMPACT_ATOMS: atom_id res chain seq x y z
N MET A 1 -25.20 -40.43 -3.41
CA MET A 1 -25.96 -39.17 -3.36
C MET A 1 -25.00 -38.05 -2.95
N ALA A 2 -24.36 -37.37 -3.90
CA ALA A 2 -23.38 -36.30 -3.62
C ALA A 2 -23.48 -35.11 -4.60
N LYS A 3 -24.26 -35.26 -5.67
CA LYS A 3 -24.40 -34.26 -6.76
C LYS A 3 -25.13 -32.99 -6.28
N ASN A 4 -26.06 -33.14 -5.33
CA ASN A 4 -26.82 -32.02 -4.77
C ASN A 4 -25.99 -31.17 -3.79
N SER A 5 -24.94 -31.74 -3.18
CA SER A 5 -24.08 -31.01 -2.22
C SER A 5 -23.07 -30.12 -2.94
N VAL A 6 -22.43 -30.62 -4.00
CA VAL A 6 -21.47 -29.82 -4.79
C VAL A 6 -22.16 -28.63 -5.47
N ALA A 7 -23.34 -28.85 -6.05
CA ALA A 7 -24.13 -27.78 -6.66
C ALA A 7 -24.51 -26.70 -5.64
N PHE A 8 -24.84 -27.11 -4.40
CA PHE A 8 -25.18 -26.20 -3.33
C PHE A 8 -23.98 -25.36 -2.87
N PHE A 9 -22.81 -25.98 -2.67
CA PHE A 9 -21.58 -25.24 -2.34
C PHE A 9 -21.13 -24.31 -3.46
N ALA A 10 -21.23 -24.73 -4.72
CA ALA A 10 -20.93 -23.87 -5.87
C ALA A 10 -21.86 -22.65 -5.94
N PHE A 11 -23.15 -22.85 -5.66
CA PHE A 11 -24.13 -21.78 -5.60
C PHE A 11 -23.86 -20.80 -4.44
N LEU A 12 -23.54 -21.31 -3.25
CA LEU A 12 -23.15 -20.49 -2.11
C LEU A 12 -21.88 -19.66 -2.38
N LEU A 13 -20.87 -20.25 -3.02
CA LEU A 13 -19.66 -19.53 -3.41
C LEU A 13 -19.95 -18.42 -4.42
N LEU A 14 -20.79 -18.68 -5.42
CA LEU A 14 -21.23 -17.67 -6.38
C LEU A 14 -21.97 -16.51 -5.70
N LEU A 15 -22.90 -16.81 -4.80
CA LEU A 15 -23.60 -15.78 -4.02
C LEU A 15 -22.64 -14.95 -3.16
N PHE A 16 -21.64 -15.60 -2.56
CA PHE A 16 -20.63 -14.93 -1.75
C PHE A 16 -19.78 -13.98 -2.62
N ILE A 17 -19.34 -14.42 -3.81
CA ILE A 17 -18.58 -13.59 -4.75
C ILE A 17 -19.38 -12.37 -5.20
N VAL A 18 -20.67 -12.54 -5.52
CA VAL A 18 -21.57 -11.44 -5.90
C VAL A 18 -21.77 -10.46 -4.74
N ALA A 19 -21.98 -10.95 -3.52
CA ALA A 19 -22.16 -10.10 -2.34
C ALA A 19 -20.93 -9.23 -2.01
N ILE A 20 -19.70 -9.72 -2.25
CA ILE A 20 -18.48 -8.93 -2.05
C ILE A 20 -18.27 -7.91 -3.19
N SER A 21 -18.82 -8.16 -4.38
CA SER A 21 -18.67 -7.29 -5.56
C SER A 21 -19.42 -5.96 -5.40
N GLU A 22 -20.54 -5.96 -4.66
CA GLU A 22 -21.39 -4.78 -4.39
C GLU A 22 -20.69 -3.74 -3.49
N ILE A 23 -19.63 -4.12 -2.78
CA ILE A 23 -18.91 -3.23 -1.83
C ILE A 23 -17.84 -2.37 -2.53
N ALA A 24 -17.69 -2.49 -3.85
CA ALA A 24 -16.65 -1.80 -4.62
C ALA A 24 -16.95 -0.31 -4.91
N THR A 25 -18.07 0.23 -4.44
CA THR A 25 -18.34 1.68 -4.52
C THR A 25 -17.79 2.39 -3.29
N VAL A 26 -16.47 2.30 -3.08
CA VAL A 26 -15.78 3.14 -2.11
C VAL A 26 -15.79 4.54 -2.73
N LYS A 27 -16.77 5.37 -2.36
CA LYS A 27 -16.69 6.82 -2.55
C LYS A 27 -15.36 7.22 -1.94
N GLY A 28 -14.36 7.43 -2.80
CA GLY A 28 -12.96 7.37 -2.41
C GLY A 28 -12.72 8.37 -1.30
N GLU A 29 -12.63 7.89 -0.06
CA GLU A 29 -12.29 8.74 1.06
C GLU A 29 -10.89 9.25 0.76
N LEU A 30 -10.79 10.57 0.55
CA LEU A 30 -9.54 11.21 0.24
C LEU A 30 -8.86 11.55 1.57
N CYS A 31 -7.74 10.89 1.83
CA CYS A 31 -6.88 11.15 2.96
C CYS A 31 -6.05 12.39 2.65
N GLU A 32 -6.23 13.44 3.46
CA GLU A 32 -5.40 14.64 3.39
C GLU A 32 -4.04 14.38 4.06
N LYS A 33 -2.96 14.86 3.43
CA LYS A 33 -1.62 14.82 4.00
C LYS A 33 -0.85 16.05 3.57
N ALA A 34 -0.13 16.69 4.50
CA ALA A 34 0.83 17.72 4.12
C ALA A 34 1.88 17.13 3.17
N SER A 35 2.12 17.81 2.05
CA SER A 35 3.13 17.41 1.08
C SER A 35 4.49 17.35 1.76
N LYS A 36 5.22 16.25 1.53
CA LYS A 36 6.59 16.07 2.02
C LYS A 36 7.61 16.68 1.07
N THR A 37 7.24 16.85 -0.19
CA THR A 37 8.13 17.31 -1.25
C THR A 37 8.00 18.81 -1.53
N TRP A 38 6.84 19.40 -1.22
CA TRP A 38 6.61 20.83 -1.34
C TRP A 38 7.43 21.62 -0.33
N SER A 39 8.11 22.65 -0.82
CA SER A 39 8.89 23.58 -0.01
C SER A 39 8.46 25.02 -0.28
N GLY A 40 8.37 25.83 0.77
CA GLY A 40 7.99 27.24 0.67
C GLY A 40 6.48 27.48 0.64
N ASN A 41 6.09 28.74 0.38
CA ASN A 41 4.71 29.19 0.48
C ASN A 41 3.87 28.73 -0.71
N CYS A 42 2.74 28.05 -0.45
CA CYS A 42 1.84 27.55 -1.49
C CYS A 42 0.93 28.68 -2.03
N GLY A 43 1.34 29.30 -3.14
CA GLY A 43 0.57 30.36 -3.81
C GLY A 43 -0.22 29.90 -5.04
N ASN A 44 0.07 28.70 -5.56
CA ASN A 44 -0.56 28.17 -6.77
C ASN A 44 -0.99 26.72 -6.56
N THR A 45 -2.30 26.54 -6.38
CA THR A 45 -2.94 25.23 -6.20
C THR A 45 -2.64 24.28 -7.35
N ARG A 46 -2.51 24.75 -8.59
CA ARG A 46 -2.22 23.90 -9.75
C ARG A 46 -0.81 23.32 -9.70
N HIS A 47 0.19 24.11 -9.32
CA HIS A 47 1.54 23.59 -9.13
C HIS A 47 1.61 22.58 -7.98
N CYS A 48 0.89 22.83 -6.88
CA CYS A 48 0.76 21.88 -5.78
C CYS A 48 0.09 20.58 -6.24
N ASP A 49 -1.00 20.67 -7.02
CA ASP A 49 -1.71 19.52 -7.58
C ASP A 49 -0.81 18.67 -8.50
N ASP A 50 -0.12 19.31 -9.44
CA ASP A 50 0.78 18.64 -10.37
C ASP A 50 1.93 17.95 -9.64
N GLN A 51 2.54 18.60 -8.63
CA GLN A 51 3.60 18.00 -7.82
C GLN A 51 3.09 16.83 -6.97
N CYS A 52 1.95 16.99 -6.30
CA CYS A 52 1.33 15.91 -5.52
C CYS A 52 1.07 14.66 -6.38
N LYS A 53 0.57 14.83 -7.61
CA LYS A 53 0.33 13.74 -8.55
C LYS A 53 1.62 13.09 -9.04
N SER A 54 2.60 13.90 -9.45
CA SER A 54 3.80 13.40 -10.11
C SER A 54 4.85 12.85 -9.14
N TRP A 55 4.99 13.43 -7.95
CA TRP A 55 6.09 13.10 -7.02
C TRP A 55 5.61 12.22 -5.86
N GLU A 56 4.38 12.42 -5.41
CA GLU A 56 3.84 11.68 -4.25
C GLU A 56 2.83 10.59 -4.66
N GLY A 57 2.36 10.60 -5.91
CA GLY A 57 1.34 9.65 -6.39
C GLY A 57 -0.05 9.92 -5.80
N ALA A 58 -0.33 11.18 -5.45
CA ALA A 58 -1.61 11.62 -4.93
C ALA A 58 -2.68 11.65 -6.03
N ALA A 59 -3.95 11.62 -5.62
CA ALA A 59 -5.07 11.83 -6.53
C ALA A 59 -5.19 13.32 -6.92
N HIS A 60 -4.96 14.22 -5.96
CA HIS A 60 -4.89 15.66 -6.21
C HIS A 60 -4.10 16.38 -5.11
N GLY A 61 -3.86 17.68 -5.30
CA GLY A 61 -3.27 18.58 -4.30
C GLY A 61 -3.99 19.93 -4.22
N ALA A 62 -3.86 20.62 -3.09
CA ALA A 62 -4.34 21.98 -2.92
C ALA A 62 -3.54 22.80 -1.90
N CYS A 63 -3.47 24.11 -2.12
CA CYS A 63 -2.91 25.04 -1.15
C CYS A 63 -3.94 25.37 -0.06
N HIS A 64 -3.58 25.19 1.21
CA HIS A 64 -4.38 25.61 2.36
C HIS A 64 -3.59 26.48 3.32
N VAL A 65 -4.30 27.36 4.02
CA VAL A 65 -3.72 28.20 5.08
C VAL A 65 -4.00 27.57 6.43
N ARG A 66 -2.94 27.24 7.17
CA ARG A 66 -3.02 26.76 8.57
C ARG A 66 -2.06 27.59 9.41
N GLY A 67 -2.57 28.25 10.45
CA GLY A 67 -1.76 29.09 11.34
C GLY A 67 -0.99 30.20 10.60
N GLY A 68 -1.58 30.79 9.55
CA GLY A 68 -0.96 31.86 8.76
C GLY A 68 0.09 31.41 7.73
N LYS A 69 0.33 30.10 7.56
CA LYS A 69 1.25 29.56 6.55
C LYS A 69 0.48 28.91 5.41
N HIS A 70 0.85 29.21 4.17
CA HIS A 70 0.28 28.53 3.00
C HIS A 70 1.07 27.25 2.73
N MET A 71 0.42 26.12 2.94
CA MET A 71 1.02 24.79 2.82
C MET A 71 0.32 24.03 1.69
N CYS A 72 1.08 23.21 0.97
CA CYS A 72 0.52 22.27 0.00
C CYS A 72 0.07 21.00 0.72
N PHE A 73 -1.18 20.59 0.50
CA PHE A 73 -1.72 19.33 0.98
C PHE A 73 -2.06 18.44 -0.20
N CYS A 74 -1.59 17.20 -0.15
CA CYS A 74 -1.88 16.16 -1.12
C CYS A 74 -3.00 15.26 -0.60
N TYR A 75 -3.86 14.82 -1.50
CA TYR A 75 -5.03 14.00 -1.22
C TYR A 75 -4.88 12.65 -1.88
N PHE A 76 -4.89 11.60 -1.08
CA PHE A 76 -4.69 10.23 -1.52
C PHE A 76 -5.97 9.43 -1.38
N ASN A 77 -6.22 8.49 -2.27
CA ASN A 77 -7.30 7.52 -2.05
C ASN A 77 -6.90 6.65 -0.83
N CYS A 78 -7.59 6.81 0.31
CA CYS A 78 -7.25 6.13 1.57
C CYS A 78 -7.16 4.61 1.40
N SER A 79 -8.09 4.02 0.65
CA SER A 79 -8.13 2.57 0.38
C SER A 79 -6.94 2.09 -0.46
N LYS A 80 -6.50 2.86 -1.46
CA LYS A 80 -5.31 2.55 -2.25
C LYS A 80 -4.02 2.75 -1.45
N ALA A 81 -3.97 3.79 -0.61
CA ALA A 81 -2.82 4.08 0.24
C ALA A 81 -2.60 2.97 1.29
N ALA A 82 -3.68 2.49 1.93
CA ALA A 82 -3.61 1.39 2.89
C ALA A 82 -3.16 0.08 2.23
N LYS A 83 -3.70 -0.25 1.05
CA LYS A 83 -3.29 -1.45 0.30
C LYS A 83 -1.83 -1.37 -0.15
N LEU A 84 -1.39 -0.22 -0.68
CA LEU A 84 0.02 0.00 -1.05
C LEU A 84 0.95 -0.14 0.15
N ALA A 85 0.55 0.36 1.32
CA ALA A 85 1.33 0.21 2.54
C ALA A 85 1.46 -1.26 2.96
N GLN A 86 0.37 -2.03 2.91
CA GLN A 86 0.39 -3.47 3.18
C GLN A 86 1.25 -4.23 2.18
N ASP A 87 1.13 -3.93 0.88
CA ASP A 87 1.91 -4.57 -0.17
C ASP A 87 3.40 -4.26 -0.03
N LYS A 88 3.78 -3.03 0.34
CA LYS A 88 5.18 -2.67 0.64
C LYS A 88 5.71 -3.39 1.87
N LEU A 89 4.89 -3.60 2.89
CA LEU A 89 5.30 -4.32 4.10
C LEU A 89 5.53 -5.80 3.78
N LYS A 90 4.61 -6.43 3.05
CA LYS A 90 4.76 -7.81 2.56
C LYS A 90 5.98 -7.98 1.66
N ALA A 91 6.25 -7.03 0.76
CA ALA A 91 7.43 -7.08 -0.11
C ALA A 91 8.74 -6.97 0.70
N LYS A 92 8.76 -6.17 1.77
CA LYS A 92 9.91 -6.07 2.68
C LYS A 92 10.13 -7.35 3.49
N GLU A 93 9.08 -7.93 4.04
CA GLU A 93 9.16 -9.22 4.76
C GLU A 93 9.65 -10.32 3.82
N LEU A 94 9.08 -10.41 2.60
CA LEU A 94 9.54 -11.39 1.60
C LEU A 94 11.02 -11.19 1.22
N ALA A 95 11.48 -9.95 1.10
CA ALA A 95 12.88 -9.66 0.85
C ALA A 95 13.79 -10.06 2.03
N LYS A 96 13.34 -9.85 3.26
CA LYS A 96 14.04 -10.26 4.48
C LYS A 96 14.14 -11.78 4.59
N ASP A 97 13.04 -12.50 4.36
CA ASP A 97 12.99 -13.96 4.41
C ASP A 97 13.93 -14.59 3.38
N LYS A 98 14.05 -13.99 2.18
CA LYS A 98 15.03 -14.41 1.17
C LYS A 98 16.48 -14.23 1.64
N ILE A 99 16.79 -13.09 2.25
CA ILE A 99 18.13 -12.82 2.79
C ILE A 99 18.46 -13.79 3.93
N GLU A 100 17.49 -14.16 4.77
CA GLU A 100 17.67 -15.09 5.88
C GLU A 100 17.82 -16.55 5.40
N ALA A 101 17.05 -16.96 4.39
CA ALA A 101 17.16 -18.27 3.75
C ALA A 101 18.53 -18.48 3.05
N GLU A 102 19.13 -17.41 2.53
CA GLU A 102 20.46 -17.45 1.91
C GLU A 102 21.60 -17.51 2.95
N LYS A 103 21.33 -17.23 4.23
CA LYS A 103 22.33 -17.14 5.31
C LYS A 103 22.64 -18.47 6.03
N VAL A 104 22.16 -19.62 5.54
CA VAL A 104 22.41 -20.93 6.19
C VAL A 104 23.91 -21.32 6.12
N PRO A 105 24.49 -21.90 7.19
CA PRO A 105 25.85 -21.63 7.64
C PRO A 105 26.95 -22.31 6.82
N HIS A 106 28.05 -21.60 6.63
CA HIS A 106 29.34 -22.22 6.36
C HIS A 106 29.68 -23.12 7.56
N LEU A 107 29.63 -24.44 7.33
CA LEU A 107 30.03 -25.47 8.28
C LEU A 107 31.49 -25.19 8.71
N GLU A 108 31.74 -24.82 9.97
CA GLU A 108 33.10 -24.86 10.52
C GLU A 108 33.54 -26.33 10.51
N VAL A 109 34.41 -26.66 9.57
CA VAL A 109 35.10 -27.95 9.53
C VAL A 109 36.10 -27.94 10.69
N PRO A 110 36.01 -28.88 11.66
CA PRO A 110 36.97 -28.93 12.75
C PRO A 110 38.35 -29.31 12.20
N ALA A 111 39.39 -28.57 12.62
CA ALA A 111 40.77 -28.81 12.24
C ALA A 111 41.23 -30.22 12.67
N PRO A 112 41.98 -30.96 11.82
CA PRO A 112 42.47 -32.29 12.19
C PRO A 112 43.52 -32.20 13.30
N PRO A 113 43.61 -33.21 14.20
CA PRO A 113 44.58 -33.19 15.27
C PRO A 113 46.00 -33.32 14.71
N HIS A 114 46.90 -32.46 15.20
CA HIS A 114 48.32 -32.56 14.97
C HIS A 114 48.85 -33.83 15.65
N PHE A 115 49.50 -34.70 14.86
CA PHE A 115 50.31 -35.82 15.33
C PHE A 115 51.67 -35.34 15.85
#